data_AF-A0A8D9FF00-F1
#
_entry.id   AF-A0A8D9FF00-F1
#
_cell.length_a   1.000
_cell.length_b   1.000
_cell.length_c   1.000
_cell.angle_alpha   90.00
_cell.angle_beta   90.00
_cell.angle_gamma   90.00
#
_symmetry.space_group_name_H-M   'P 1'
#
loop_
_entity.id
_entity.type
_entity.pdbx_description
1 polymer ?
#
loop_
_entity_poly.entity_id
_entity_poly.type
_entity_poly.pdbx_seq_one_letter_code
_entity_poly.pdbx_strand_id
1 'polypeptide(L)'
;MSLQMDELKTQMTDVQLKLDNVLQTNGASGSTSSPRVEIQKCSSTQELLNLENELAVEDTQKNAELHLSLLGGTSPLNRVKRILEMLITNDLAHLCNWSGKHGKFPLKNLINLWKTV
;
A
#
# COMPACT_ATOMS: atom_id res chain seq x y z
N MET A 1 -33.86 -39.92 -30.34
CA MET A 1 -33.70 -39.65 -28.90
C MET A 1 -32.28 -39.18 -28.51
N SER A 2 -31.27 -39.20 -29.39
CA SER A 2 -29.90 -38.74 -29.05
C SER A 2 -29.69 -37.22 -29.26
N LEU A 3 -30.33 -36.63 -30.28
CA LEU A 3 -30.10 -35.23 -30.67
C LEU A 3 -30.52 -34.21 -29.61
N GLN A 4 -31.60 -34.46 -28.86
CA GLN A 4 -32.07 -33.55 -27.81
C GLN A 4 -31.11 -33.47 -26.62
N MET A 5 -30.33 -34.52 -26.37
CA MET A 5 -29.40 -34.58 -25.25
C MET A 5 -28.10 -33.83 -25.55
N ASP A 6 -27.67 -33.83 -26.82
CA ASP A 6 -26.51 -33.06 -27.27
C ASP A 6 -26.80 -31.56 -27.32
N GLU A 7 -28.02 -31.19 -27.69
CA GLU A 7 -28.48 -29.80 -27.65
C GLU A 7 -28.62 -29.29 -26.21
N LEU A 8 -29.11 -30.13 -25.29
CA LEU A 8 -29.17 -29.77 -23.87
C LEU A 8 -27.77 -29.55 -23.26
N LYS A 9 -26.78 -30.39 -23.62
CA LYS A 9 -25.39 -30.21 -23.19
C LYS A 9 -24.76 -28.93 -23.75
N THR A 10 -25.06 -28.63 -25.01
CA THR A 10 -24.57 -27.41 -25.67
C THR A 10 -25.12 -26.17 -24.96
N GLN A 11 -26.41 -26.14 -24.65
CA GLN A 11 -27.03 -25.05 -23.88
C GLN A 11 -26.46 -24.93 -22.46
N MET A 12 -26.21 -26.06 -21.79
CA MET A 12 -25.64 -26.06 -20.44
C MET A 12 -24.21 -25.50 -20.42
N THR A 13 -23.42 -25.79 -21.46
CA THR A 13 -22.06 -25.25 -21.63
C THR A 13 -22.08 -23.74 -21.89
N ASP A 14 -23.02 -23.28 -22.72
CA ASP A 14 -23.23 -21.85 -23.01
C ASP A 14 -23.66 -21.05 -21.77
N VAL A 15 -24.53 -21.64 -20.94
CA VAL A 15 -24.95 -21.05 -19.66
C VAL A 15 -23.77 -21.01 -18.68
N GLN A 16 -22.93 -22.04 -18.65
CA GLN A 16 -21.74 -22.08 -17.81
C GLN A 16 -20.73 -20.99 -18.20
N LEU A 17 -20.46 -20.83 -19.50
CA LEU A 17 -19.58 -19.78 -20.02
C LEU A 17 -20.10 -18.37 -19.74
N LYS A 18 -21.42 -18.17 -19.82
CA LYS A 18 -22.06 -16.90 -19.44
C LYS A 18 -21.94 -16.64 -17.94
N LEU A 19 -22.08 -17.66 -17.10
CA LEU A 19 -21.92 -17.53 -15.66
C LEU A 19 -20.47 -17.18 -15.28
N ASP A 20 -19.48 -17.83 -15.89
CA ASP A 20 -18.06 -17.53 -15.67
C ASP A 20 -17.70 -16.09 -16.11
N ASN A 21 -18.21 -15.64 -17.26
CA ASN A 21 -18.04 -14.25 -17.70
C ASN A 21 -18.70 -13.26 -16.73
N VAL A 22 -19.92 -13.54 -16.25
CA VAL A 22 -20.62 -12.66 -15.30
C VAL A 22 -19.91 -12.62 -13.94
N LEU A 23 -19.30 -13.73 -13.50
CA LEU A 23 -18.49 -13.77 -12.26
C LEU A 23 -17.16 -13.03 -12.42
N GLN A 24 -16.54 -13.08 -13.61
CA GLN A 24 -15.34 -12.27 -13.91
C GLN A 24 -15.66 -10.78 -14.05
N THR A 25 -16.83 -10.40 -14.58
CA THR A 25 -17.22 -8.99 -14.73
C THR A 25 -17.83 -8.39 -13.47
N ASN A 26 -18.47 -9.19 -12.61
CA ASN A 26 -19.12 -8.71 -11.37
C ASN A 26 -18.31 -8.99 -10.10
N GLY A 27 -17.13 -9.59 -10.22
CA GLY A 27 -16.07 -9.55 -9.20
C GLY A 27 -15.46 -8.15 -9.03
N ALA A 28 -15.82 -7.20 -9.91
CA ALA A 28 -15.65 -5.78 -9.67
C ALA A 28 -16.72 -5.28 -8.69
N SER A 29 -16.65 -5.76 -7.44
CA SER A 29 -16.86 -4.85 -6.33
C SER A 29 -15.95 -3.67 -6.62
N GLY A 30 -16.52 -2.50 -6.92
CA GLY A 30 -15.81 -1.26 -7.20
C GLY A 30 -15.04 -0.78 -5.97
N SER A 31 -14.09 -1.57 -5.51
CA SER A 31 -12.87 -1.07 -4.92
C SER A 31 -12.18 -0.39 -6.08
N THR A 32 -12.25 0.94 -6.14
CA THR A 32 -11.22 1.69 -6.84
C THR A 32 -9.91 1.11 -6.34
N SER A 33 -9.23 0.29 -7.16
CA SER A 33 -7.88 -0.17 -6.88
C SER A 33 -6.97 1.03 -7.11
N SER A 34 -7.18 2.09 -6.32
CA SER A 34 -6.09 2.96 -5.94
C SER A 34 -5.00 2.02 -5.47
N PRO A 35 -3.79 2.09 -6.04
CA PRO A 35 -2.69 1.23 -5.64
C PRO A 35 -2.46 1.47 -4.15
N ARG A 36 -3.08 0.66 -3.28
CA ARG A 36 -3.07 0.87 -1.84
C ARG A 36 -1.66 0.57 -1.40
N VAL A 37 -0.92 1.61 -1.03
CA VAL A 37 0.40 1.45 -0.45
C VAL A 37 0.19 0.80 0.91
N GLU A 38 0.38 -0.51 0.98
CA GLU A 38 0.53 -1.21 2.24
C GLU A 38 1.91 -0.85 2.77
N ILE A 39 1.98 0.23 3.55
CA ILE A 39 3.20 0.65 4.21
C ILE A 39 3.62 -0.48 5.16
N GLN A 40 4.59 -1.27 4.72
CA GLN A 40 5.20 -2.30 5.56
C GLN A 40 6.15 -1.64 6.56
N LYS A 41 6.19 -2.17 7.78
CA LYS A 41 7.11 -1.67 8.81
C LYS A 41 8.55 -1.95 8.39
N CYS A 42 9.35 -0.91 8.30
CA CYS A 42 10.77 -1.01 8.05
C CYS A 42 11.51 -1.52 9.29
N SER A 43 12.33 -2.54 9.10
CA SER A 43 13.19 -3.16 10.09
C SER A 43 14.66 -2.75 9.96
N SER A 44 15.05 -2.22 8.80
CA SER A 44 16.41 -1.77 8.49
C SER A 44 16.46 -0.34 7.93
N THR A 45 17.62 0.30 8.02
CA THR A 45 17.85 1.62 7.41
C THR A 45 17.79 1.56 5.88
N GLN A 46 18.07 0.40 5.29
CA GLN A 46 18.00 0.20 3.85
C GLN A 46 16.55 0.10 3.36
N GLU A 47 15.66 -0.58 4.11
CA GLU A 47 14.22 -0.54 3.85
C GLU A 47 13.67 0.87 3.97
N LEU A 48 14.15 1.67 4.93
CA LEU A 48 13.73 3.06 5.09
C LEU A 48 14.14 3.94 3.89
N LEU A 49 15.33 3.69 3.32
CA LEU A 49 15.78 4.35 2.09
C LEU A 49 14.97 3.91 0.87
N ASN A 50 14.65 2.62 0.77
CA ASN A 50 13.80 2.10 -0.31
C ASN A 50 12.39 2.71 -0.24
N LEU A 51 11.81 2.81 0.95
CA LEU A 51 10.53 3.46 1.16
C LEU A 51 10.56 4.93 0.74
N GLU A 52 11.62 5.67 1.07
CA GLU A 52 11.77 7.06 0.60
C GLU A 52 11.81 7.14 -0.93
N ASN A 53 12.52 6.21 -1.59
CA ASN A 53 12.56 6.16 -3.06
C ASN A 53 11.20 5.79 -3.67
N GLU A 54 10.41 4.94 -3.02
CA GLU A 54 9.04 4.61 -3.46
C GLU A 54 8.11 5.83 -3.30
N LEU A 55 8.28 6.59 -2.22
CA LEU A 55 7.56 7.84 -1.96
C LEU A 55 7.99 8.99 -2.87
N ALA A 56 9.06 8.86 -3.65
CA ALA A 56 9.43 9.82 -4.69
C ALA A 56 8.42 9.87 -5.85
N VAL A 57 7.60 8.82 -5.99
CA VAL A 57 6.54 8.78 -7.01
C VAL A 57 5.31 9.52 -6.48
N GLU A 58 4.86 10.56 -7.19
CA GLU A 58 3.81 11.49 -6.74
C GLU A 58 2.51 10.78 -6.32
N ASP A 59 2.06 9.78 -7.08
CA ASP A 59 0.85 9.02 -6.76
C ASP A 59 1.02 8.17 -5.50
N THR A 60 2.20 7.56 -5.31
CA THR A 60 2.55 6.80 -4.11
C THR A 60 2.61 7.71 -2.90
N GLN A 61 3.21 8.90 -3.05
CA GLN A 61 3.27 9.92 -2.00
C GLN A 61 1.87 10.35 -1.57
N LYS A 62 1.00 10.74 -2.52
CA LYS A 62 -0.37 11.17 -2.22
C LYS A 62 -1.17 10.10 -1.50
N ASN A 63 -1.00 8.84 -1.90
CA ASN A 63 -1.69 7.75 -1.25
C ASN A 63 -1.14 7.47 0.17
N ALA A 64 0.18 7.54 0.36
CA ALA A 64 0.80 7.43 1.67
C ALA A 64 0.36 8.57 2.59
N GLU A 65 0.31 9.81 2.11
CA GLU A 65 -0.21 10.97 2.85
C GLU A 65 -1.66 10.76 3.27
N LEU A 66 -2.53 10.30 2.37
CA LEU A 66 -3.91 9.96 2.68
C LEU A 66 -3.98 8.91 3.79
N HIS A 67 -3.23 7.81 3.65
CA HIS A 67 -3.22 6.72 4.62
C HIS A 67 -2.70 7.17 5.99
N LEU A 68 -1.63 7.96 6.04
CA LEU A 68 -1.05 8.48 7.27
C LEU A 68 -1.93 9.56 7.92
N SER A 69 -2.69 10.32 7.14
CA SER A 69 -3.63 11.33 7.66
C SER A 69 -4.74 10.70 8.53
N LEU A 70 -5.13 9.46 8.22
CA LEU A 70 -6.15 8.70 8.94
C LEU A 70 -5.71 8.26 10.34
N LEU A 71 -4.41 8.19 10.63
CA LEU A 71 -3.89 7.78 11.95
C LEU A 71 -4.25 8.76 13.07
N GLY A 72 -4.57 10.02 12.71
CA GLY A 72 -5.05 11.04 13.62
C GLY A 72 -4.11 11.31 14.81
N GLY A 73 -4.67 11.86 15.87
CA GLY A 73 -3.93 12.13 17.11
C GLY A 73 -4.39 13.42 17.79
N THR A 74 -4.51 13.37 19.12
CA THR A 74 -4.94 14.51 19.94
C THR A 74 -3.90 15.63 20.01
N SER A 75 -2.64 15.32 19.71
CA SER A 75 -1.54 16.28 19.64
C SER A 75 -0.61 15.97 18.46
N PRO A 76 0.15 16.96 17.95
CA PRO A 76 1.15 16.73 16.91
C PRO A 76 2.16 15.64 17.29
N LEU A 77 2.59 15.62 18.56
CA LEU A 77 3.54 14.62 19.06
C LEU A 77 2.95 13.19 19.00
N ASN A 78 1.71 13.02 19.43
CA ASN A 78 1.04 11.72 19.38
C ASN A 78 0.82 11.25 17.94
N ARG A 79 0.54 12.18 17.02
CA ARG A 79 0.40 11.88 15.59
C ARG A 79 1.72 11.39 14.99
N VAL A 80 2.81 12.11 15.22
CA VAL A 80 4.14 11.71 14.75
C VAL A 80 4.55 10.36 15.34
N LYS A 81 4.30 10.12 16.64
CA LYS A 81 4.57 8.84 17.28
C LYS A 81 3.83 7.69 16.58
N ARG A 82 2.52 7.83 16.34
CA ARG A 82 1.72 6.80 15.67
C ARG A 82 2.17 6.52 14.23
N ILE A 83 2.52 7.57 13.51
CA ILE A 83 3.09 7.47 12.17
C ILE A 83 4.40 6.67 12.21
N LEU A 84 5.30 6.99 13.14
CA LEU A 84 6.57 6.25 13.29
C LEU A 84 6.34 4.80 13.70
N GLU A 85 5.42 4.52 14.63
CA GLU A 85 5.07 3.14 15.03
C GLU A 85 4.52 2.30 13.87
N MET A 86 3.91 2.94 12.86
CA MET A 86 3.44 2.31 11.63
C MET A 86 4.54 2.13 10.58
N LEU A 87 5.51 3.05 10.52
CA LEU A 87 6.55 3.07 9.50
C LEU A 87 7.77 2.22 9.87
N ILE A 88 8.15 2.19 11.13
CA ILE A 88 9.41 1.57 11.59
C ILE A 88 9.20 0.67 12.80
N THR A 89 10.05 -0.35 12.92
CA THR A 89 10.16 -1.16 14.14
C THR A 89 10.82 -0.38 15.28
N ASN A 90 10.57 -0.79 16.52
CA ASN A 90 11.22 -0.19 17.69
C ASN A 90 12.75 -0.34 17.63
N ASP A 91 13.23 -1.50 17.16
CA ASP A 91 14.68 -1.76 17.02
C ASP A 91 15.33 -0.77 16.06
N LEU A 92 14.70 -0.52 14.91
CA LEU A 92 15.16 0.51 13.97
C LEU A 92 15.04 1.92 14.57
N ALA A 93 13.96 2.22 15.28
CA ALA A 93 13.78 3.52 15.93
C ALA A 93 14.90 3.86 16.92
N HIS A 94 15.45 2.85 17.61
CA HIS A 94 16.60 3.04 18.50
C HIS A 94 17.89 3.41 17.77
N LEU A 95 18.04 2.98 16.51
CA LEU A 95 19.21 3.24 15.67
C LEU A 95 19.13 4.58 14.92
N CYS A 96 17.97 5.23 14.93
CA CYS A 96 17.72 6.47 14.22
C CYS A 96 17.59 7.67 15.18
N ASN A 97 17.94 8.85 14.71
CA ASN A 97 17.43 10.10 15.28
C ASN A 97 17.41 11.19 14.20
N TRP A 98 16.80 12.34 14.50
CA TRP A 98 16.68 13.42 13.52
C TRP A 98 18.03 13.89 12.95
N SER A 99 19.05 14.02 13.79
CA SER A 99 20.30 14.71 13.46
C SER A 99 21.48 13.80 13.12
N GLY A 100 21.39 12.50 13.42
CA GLY A 100 22.48 11.53 13.38
C GLY A 100 23.45 11.58 14.56
N LYS A 101 23.11 12.28 15.65
CA LYS A 101 24.00 12.37 16.83
C LYS A 101 24.29 10.98 17.42
N HIS A 102 25.49 10.82 17.99
CA HIS A 102 25.97 9.57 18.61
C HIS A 102 26.04 8.36 17.66
N GLY A 103 26.37 8.59 16.38
CA GLY A 103 26.54 7.51 15.40
C GLY A 103 25.23 6.87 14.93
N LYS A 104 24.09 7.53 15.19
CA LYS A 104 22.77 7.08 14.74
C LYS A 104 22.50 7.48 13.30
N PHE A 105 21.57 6.78 12.64
CA PHE A 105 21.13 7.13 11.31
C PHE A 105 20.33 8.46 11.31
N PRO A 106 20.74 9.47 10.52
CA PRO A 106 20.10 10.79 10.47
C PRO A 106 18.83 10.78 9.59
N LEU A 107 17.65 10.85 10.21
CA LEU A 107 16.37 10.91 9.49
C LEU A 107 16.24 12.15 8.60
N LYS A 108 16.88 13.28 8.96
CA LYS A 108 16.87 14.49 8.12
C LYS A 108 17.43 14.26 6.71
N ASN A 109 18.25 13.24 6.51
CA ASN A 109 18.83 12.91 5.21
C ASN A 109 17.83 12.22 4.27
N LEU A 110 16.68 11.77 4.80
CA LEU A 110 15.60 11.21 4.00
C LEU A 110 14.81 12.32 3.28
N ILE A 111 14.85 13.57 3.75
CA ILE A 111 14.04 14.72 3.24
C ILE A 111 14.48 15.19 1.82
N ASN A 112 15.29 14.41 1.10
CA ASN A 112 15.92 14.83 -0.15
C ASN A 112 14.97 14.97 -1.35
N LEU A 113 13.66 14.69 -1.22
CA LEU A 113 12.69 14.80 -2.32
C LEU A 113 11.86 16.10 -2.33
N TRP A 114 12.05 17.00 -1.36
CA TRP A 114 11.33 18.29 -1.32
C TRP A 114 11.97 19.37 -2.22
N LYS A 115 12.97 19.01 -3.03
CA LYS A 115 13.70 19.93 -3.92
C LYS A 115 13.21 19.85 -5.36
N THR A 116 11.95 20.19 -5.59
CA THR A 116 11.48 20.62 -6.92
C THR A 116 10.30 21.58 -6.75
N VAL A 117 10.60 22.79 -6.27
CA VAL A 117 9.85 24.02 -6.57
C VAL A 117 10.87 25.13 -6.74
#